data_AF-A0A0C9V9D3-F1
#
_entry.id   AF-A0A0C9V9D3-F1
#
_cell.length_a   1.000
_cell.length_b   1.000
_cell.length_c   1.000
_cell.angle_alpha   90.00
_cell.angle_beta   90.00
_cell.angle_gamma   90.00
#
_symmetry.space_group_name_H-M   'P 1'
#
loop_
_entity.id
_entity.type
_entity.pdbx_description
1 polymer ?
#
loop_
_entity_poly.entity_id
_entity_poly.type
_entity_poly.pdbx_seq_one_letter_code
_entity_poly.pdbx_strand_id
1 'polypeptide(L)'
;KEIVKWLDVVEVNSNFDKAREKCHPGTGQWFLQSGAFERFKDGVGECLWLHGIPGAGKTILSYVVFLRCTGGLRNHVESKPNTGLAYFFFSYTDKAKQNTFNMLSSIAAQLAQRIAHIPPRVVTLYNNNKTRPPSSVVLEIIARLARCFQQTYIVLDALDE
;
A
#
# COMPACT_ATOMS: atom_id res chain seq x y z
N LYS A 1 -10.93 -13.18 8.38
CA LYS A 1 -11.80 -12.08 8.91
C LYS A 1 -11.40 -11.65 10.33
N GLU A 2 -11.04 -12.56 11.24
CA GLU A 2 -10.67 -12.20 12.62
C GLU A 2 -9.31 -11.51 12.76
N ILE A 3 -8.30 -11.94 11.99
CA ILE A 3 -6.96 -11.30 11.98
C ILE A 3 -7.02 -9.84 11.52
N VAL A 4 -7.86 -9.54 10.52
CA VAL A 4 -8.06 -8.15 10.05
C VAL A 4 -8.71 -7.29 11.13
N LYS A 5 -9.69 -7.84 11.87
CA LYS A 5 -10.30 -7.14 13.01
C LYS A 5 -9.29 -6.92 14.15
N TRP A 6 -8.44 -7.91 14.41
CA TRP A 6 -7.38 -7.82 15.42
C TRP A 6 -6.34 -6.74 15.12
N LEU A 7 -6.08 -6.46 13.85
CA LEU A 7 -5.16 -5.42 13.42
C LEU A 7 -5.71 -3.98 13.63
N ASP A 8 -6.98 -3.82 14.02
CA ASP A 8 -7.63 -2.53 14.32
C ASP A 8 -7.47 -1.53 13.16
N VAL A 9 -7.85 -1.97 11.96
CA VAL A 9 -7.59 -1.24 10.72
C VAL A 9 -8.54 -0.06 10.58
N VAL A 10 -7.98 1.14 10.42
CA VAL A 10 -8.73 2.34 10.06
C VAL A 10 -8.98 2.36 8.56
N GLU A 11 -10.19 2.74 8.15
CA GLU A 11 -10.51 2.87 6.72
C GLU A 11 -9.68 3.97 6.04
N VAL A 12 -8.96 3.59 4.97
CA VAL A 12 -7.96 4.47 4.33
C VAL A 12 -8.56 5.32 3.19
N ASN A 13 -9.84 5.16 2.85
CA ASN A 13 -10.38 5.56 1.55
C ASN A 13 -10.60 7.07 1.32
N SER A 14 -10.59 7.92 2.35
CA SER A 14 -11.06 9.32 2.22
C SER A 14 -10.25 10.25 1.29
N ASN A 15 -8.98 9.96 1.00
CA ASN A 15 -8.13 10.81 0.12
C ASN A 15 -8.22 10.43 -1.35
N PHE A 16 -8.78 9.26 -1.62
CA PHE A 16 -8.76 8.63 -2.92
C PHE A 16 -9.74 9.27 -3.89
N ASP A 17 -10.94 9.62 -3.41
CA ASP A 17 -11.98 10.23 -4.21
C ASP A 17 -11.60 11.64 -4.66
N LYS A 18 -10.96 12.42 -3.77
CA LYS A 18 -10.46 13.76 -4.11
C LYS A 18 -9.36 13.72 -5.18
N ALA A 19 -8.46 12.74 -5.11
CA ALA A 19 -7.42 12.57 -6.12
C ALA A 19 -7.99 12.10 -7.46
N ARG A 20 -9.04 11.26 -7.43
CA ARG A 20 -9.80 10.83 -8.61
C ARG A 20 -10.42 12.00 -9.35
N GLU A 21 -11.10 12.89 -8.64
CA GLU A 21 -11.79 14.05 -9.22
C GLU A 21 -10.81 15.04 -9.88
N LYS A 22 -9.64 15.24 -9.27
CA LYS A 22 -8.61 16.17 -9.75
C LYS A 22 -7.71 15.60 -10.85
N CYS A 23 -7.77 14.30 -11.11
CA CYS A 23 -6.95 13.69 -12.13
C CYS A 23 -7.59 13.89 -13.52
N HIS A 24 -6.84 14.47 -14.46
CA HIS A 24 -7.26 14.59 -15.86
C HIS A 24 -6.65 13.46 -16.72
N PRO A 25 -7.25 13.13 -17.88
CA PRO A 25 -6.62 12.19 -18.82
C PRO A 25 -5.18 12.61 -19.16
N GLY A 26 -4.25 11.65 -19.20
CA GLY A 26 -2.82 11.91 -19.46
C GLY A 26 -2.02 12.40 -18.25
N THR A 27 -2.65 12.74 -17.12
CA THR A 27 -1.92 13.13 -15.90
C THR A 27 -1.01 11.98 -15.44
N GLY A 28 0.28 12.30 -15.21
CA GLY A 28 1.28 11.33 -14.75
C GLY A 28 1.74 10.30 -15.79
N GLN A 29 1.30 10.40 -17.05
CA GLN A 29 1.72 9.46 -18.10
C GLN A 29 3.23 9.49 -18.35
N TRP A 30 3.84 10.68 -18.32
CA TRP A 30 5.29 10.86 -18.41
C TRP A 30 6.05 10.05 -17.34
N PHE A 31 5.45 9.91 -16.14
CA PHE A 31 6.05 9.19 -15.03
C PHE A 31 5.88 7.68 -15.20
N LEU A 32 4.67 7.23 -15.58
CA LEU A 32 4.42 5.81 -15.86
C LEU A 32 5.27 5.27 -17.03
N GLN A 33 5.63 6.14 -17.99
CA GLN A 33 6.51 5.80 -19.11
C GLN A 33 8.00 6.02 -18.78
N SER A 34 8.32 6.47 -17.57
CA SER A 34 9.71 6.71 -17.18
C SER A 34 10.43 5.38 -16.94
N GLY A 35 11.72 5.32 -17.32
CA GLY A 35 12.56 4.16 -17.01
C GLY A 35 12.69 3.90 -15.51
N ALA A 36 12.49 4.90 -14.66
CA ALA A 36 12.48 4.72 -13.21
C ALA A 36 11.26 3.90 -12.74
N PHE A 37 10.06 4.22 -13.23
CA PHE A 37 8.86 3.47 -12.92
C PHE A 37 8.87 2.06 -13.51
N GLU A 38 9.32 1.91 -14.76
CA GLU A 38 9.48 0.60 -15.39
C GLU A 38 10.44 -0.30 -14.60
N ARG A 39 11.61 0.20 -14.19
CA ARG A 39 12.54 -0.56 -13.33
C ARG A 39 11.90 -0.96 -12.00
N PHE A 40 11.21 -0.05 -11.33
CA PHE A 40 10.50 -0.33 -10.09
C PHE A 40 9.44 -1.43 -10.27
N LYS A 41 8.65 -1.35 -11.35
CA LYS A 41 7.65 -2.35 -11.74
C LYS A 41 8.28 -3.69 -12.12
N ASP A 42 9.49 -3.71 -12.64
CA ASP A 42 10.21 -4.97 -12.93
C ASP A 42 10.96 -5.51 -11.71
N GLY A 43 10.86 -4.84 -10.55
CA GLY A 43 11.53 -5.24 -9.32
C GLY A 43 13.02 -4.88 -9.28
N VAL A 44 13.51 -4.07 -10.22
CA VAL A 44 14.88 -3.55 -10.26
C VAL A 44 14.95 -2.27 -9.44
N GLY A 45 15.60 -2.34 -8.28
CA GLY A 45 15.62 -1.25 -7.31
C GLY A 45 14.37 -1.30 -6.42
N GLU A 46 14.56 -1.74 -5.18
CA GLU A 46 13.50 -2.12 -4.24
C GLU A 46 12.61 -0.94 -3.77
N CYS A 47 12.99 0.30 -4.07
CA CYS A 47 12.28 1.50 -3.64
C CYS A 47 12.33 2.61 -4.70
N LEU A 48 11.16 3.19 -5.02
CA LEU A 48 11.02 4.36 -5.88
C LEU A 48 10.55 5.54 -5.03
N TRP A 49 11.45 6.49 -4.77
CA TRP A 49 11.16 7.68 -3.97
C TRP A 49 10.76 8.85 -4.85
N LEU A 50 9.51 9.30 -4.72
CA LEU A 50 8.97 10.47 -5.42
C LEU A 50 9.04 11.69 -4.51
N HIS A 51 9.90 12.65 -4.83
CA HIS A 51 10.02 13.92 -4.12
C HIS A 51 9.80 15.11 -5.04
N GLY A 52 9.42 16.25 -4.46
CA GLY A 52 9.15 17.48 -5.19
C GLY A 52 8.57 18.56 -4.29
N ILE A 53 8.53 19.80 -4.78
CA ILE A 53 8.00 20.95 -4.02
C ILE A 53 6.54 20.74 -3.57
N PRO A 54 6.08 21.42 -2.51
CA PRO A 54 4.66 21.49 -2.18
C PRO A 54 3.83 21.93 -3.40
N GLY A 55 2.67 21.29 -3.62
CA GLY A 55 1.81 21.59 -4.77
C GLY A 55 2.23 20.95 -6.10
N ALA A 56 3.36 20.23 -6.19
CA ALA A 56 3.81 19.57 -7.42
C ALA A 56 2.93 18.38 -7.90
N GLY A 57 1.80 18.13 -7.23
CA GLY A 57 0.87 17.05 -7.62
C GLY A 57 1.31 15.64 -7.22
N LYS A 58 2.20 15.48 -6.23
CA LYS A 58 2.69 14.16 -5.76
C LYS A 58 1.56 13.19 -5.41
N THR A 59 0.58 13.61 -4.62
CA THR A 59 -0.60 12.79 -4.29
C THR A 59 -1.41 12.37 -5.53
N ILE A 60 -1.51 13.25 -6.55
CA ILE A 60 -2.15 12.90 -7.83
C ILE A 60 -1.30 11.88 -8.58
N LEU A 61 0.03 11.98 -8.54
CA LEU A 61 0.92 10.97 -9.11
C LEU A 61 0.82 9.63 -8.37
N SER A 62 0.79 9.61 -7.04
CA SER A 62 0.59 8.41 -6.24
C SER A 62 -0.75 7.73 -6.56
N TYR A 63 -1.81 8.53 -6.75
CA TYR A 63 -3.10 8.07 -7.24
C TYR A 63 -3.00 7.48 -8.66
N VAL A 64 -2.31 8.14 -9.59
CA VAL A 64 -2.12 7.68 -10.97
C VAL A 64 -1.34 6.36 -11.02
N VAL A 65 -0.27 6.26 -10.24
CA VAL A 65 0.53 5.04 -10.05
C VAL A 65 -0.35 3.89 -9.57
N PHE A 66 -1.21 4.17 -8.59
CA PHE A 66 -2.07 3.17 -8.00
C PHE A 66 -3.22 2.74 -8.94
N LEU A 67 -3.99 3.67 -9.52
CA LEU A 67 -5.28 3.37 -10.16
C LEU A 67 -5.34 3.38 -11.68
N ARG A 68 -4.90 4.46 -12.33
CA ARG A 68 -5.89 5.10 -13.21
C ARG A 68 -6.16 4.39 -14.53
N CYS A 69 -5.19 3.90 -15.29
CA CYS A 69 -5.49 3.40 -16.64
C CYS A 69 -4.55 2.27 -17.03
N THR A 70 -4.98 1.45 -17.98
CA THR A 70 -4.20 0.39 -18.67
C THR A 70 -2.68 0.61 -18.55
N GLY A 71 -2.03 -0.06 -17.60
CA GLY A 71 -0.61 0.15 -17.26
C GLY A 71 -0.29 0.53 -15.81
N GLY A 72 -1.24 1.03 -15.02
CA GLY A 72 -1.05 1.32 -13.60
C GLY A 72 -0.80 0.07 -12.74
N LEU A 73 -0.29 0.24 -11.52
CA LEU A 73 0.18 -0.86 -10.68
C LEU A 73 -0.94 -1.82 -10.30
N ARG A 74 -2.15 -1.31 -10.03
CA ARG A 74 -3.32 -2.16 -9.78
C ARG A 74 -3.66 -3.06 -10.97
N ASN A 75 -3.67 -2.53 -12.20
CA ASN A 75 -3.93 -3.34 -13.40
C ASN A 75 -2.82 -4.38 -13.63
N HIS A 76 -1.57 -4.01 -13.35
CA HIS A 76 -0.43 -4.93 -13.41
C HIS A 76 -0.58 -6.07 -12.41
N VAL A 77 -0.99 -5.75 -11.18
CA VAL A 77 -1.22 -6.74 -10.12
C VAL A 77 -2.45 -7.60 -10.42
N GLU A 78 -3.54 -7.02 -10.92
CA GLU A 78 -4.76 -7.75 -11.27
C GLU A 78 -4.56 -8.71 -12.45
N SER A 79 -3.63 -8.41 -13.37
CA SER A 79 -3.23 -9.34 -14.44
C SER A 79 -2.25 -10.44 -13.99
N LYS A 80 -1.69 -10.34 -12.77
CA LYS A 80 -0.72 -11.30 -12.21
C LYS A 80 -1.22 -11.85 -10.87
N PRO A 81 -1.85 -13.04 -10.83
CA PRO A 81 -2.51 -13.56 -9.64
C PRO A 81 -1.60 -13.79 -8.42
N ASN A 82 -0.27 -13.82 -8.61
CA ASN A 82 0.70 -14.03 -7.54
C ASN A 82 1.43 -12.75 -7.08
N THR A 83 0.77 -11.59 -7.22
CA THR A 83 1.35 -10.28 -6.86
C THR A 83 0.59 -9.64 -5.71
N GLY A 84 1.32 -9.22 -4.68
CA GLY A 84 0.81 -8.49 -3.53
C GLY A 84 0.74 -6.99 -3.82
N LEU A 85 -0.30 -6.33 -3.32
CA LEU A 85 -0.44 -4.89 -3.40
C LEU A 85 -1.07 -4.37 -2.12
N ALA A 86 -0.43 -3.37 -1.52
CA ALA A 86 -0.94 -2.61 -0.40
C ALA A 86 -0.63 -1.12 -0.58
N TYR A 87 -1.43 -0.26 0.04
CA TYR A 87 -1.25 1.19 -0.04
C TYR A 87 -1.66 1.89 1.25
N PHE A 88 -1.02 3.02 1.53
CA PHE A 88 -1.44 3.92 2.61
C PHE A 88 -1.15 5.37 2.22
N PHE A 89 -2.17 6.22 2.34
CA PHE A 89 -2.06 7.64 2.08
C PHE A 89 -2.15 8.37 3.41
N PHE A 90 -1.04 8.96 3.85
CA PHE A 90 -1.02 9.80 5.04
C PHE A 90 -1.91 11.04 4.83
N SER A 91 -2.32 11.67 5.93
CA SER A 91 -3.18 12.86 5.87
C SER A 91 -3.03 13.73 7.09
N TYR A 92 -2.66 14.99 6.87
CA TYR A 92 -2.64 16.01 7.92
C TYR A 92 -4.02 16.29 8.54
N THR A 93 -5.10 16.04 7.80
CA THR A 93 -6.47 16.31 8.28
C THR A 93 -7.08 15.14 9.06
N ASP A 94 -6.46 13.96 9.03
CA ASP A 94 -6.98 12.75 9.66
C ASP A 94 -5.95 12.19 10.63
N LYS A 95 -6.19 12.37 11.94
CA LYS A 95 -5.28 11.91 13.02
C LYS A 95 -5.02 10.41 12.97
N ALA A 96 -5.97 9.63 12.46
CA ALA A 96 -5.78 8.19 12.34
C ALA A 96 -4.81 7.84 11.20
N LYS A 97 -4.60 8.75 10.23
CA LYS A 97 -3.65 8.61 9.13
C LYS A 97 -2.26 9.19 9.39
N GLN A 98 -2.02 9.75 10.58
CA GLN A 98 -0.71 10.22 11.05
C GLN A 98 0.00 9.18 11.92
N ASN A 99 -0.58 7.98 12.05
CA ASN A 99 -0.09 6.96 12.96
C ASN A 99 0.58 5.81 12.20
N THR A 100 1.87 5.58 12.48
CA THR A 100 2.66 4.48 11.91
C THR A 100 2.03 3.11 12.14
N PHE A 101 1.44 2.86 13.31
CA PHE A 101 0.76 1.60 13.58
C PHE A 101 -0.43 1.40 12.64
N ASN A 102 -1.23 2.43 12.41
CA ASN A 102 -2.40 2.33 11.53
C ASN A 102 -1.99 2.08 10.08
N MET A 103 -0.88 2.69 9.64
CA MET A 103 -0.25 2.39 8.36
C MET A 103 0.16 0.92 8.25
N LEU A 104 0.91 0.40 9.23
CA LEU A 104 1.35 -0.99 9.26
C LEU A 104 0.17 -1.97 9.29
N SER A 105 -0.81 -1.73 10.16
CA SER A 105 -2.01 -2.56 10.28
C SER A 105 -2.82 -2.58 8.98
N SER A 106 -2.95 -1.43 8.31
CA SER A 106 -3.64 -1.35 7.03
C SER A 106 -2.92 -2.15 5.95
N ILE A 107 -1.60 -2.05 5.85
CA ILE A 107 -0.79 -2.83 4.91
C ILE A 107 -0.96 -4.33 5.19
N ALA A 108 -0.81 -4.75 6.45
CA ALA A 108 -0.97 -6.15 6.84
C ALA A 108 -2.36 -6.69 6.46
N ALA A 109 -3.41 -5.91 6.70
CA ALA A 109 -4.77 -6.31 6.36
C ALA A 109 -5.01 -6.42 4.85
N GLN A 110 -4.53 -5.46 4.06
CA GLN A 110 -4.65 -5.50 2.60
C GLN A 110 -3.95 -6.72 2.01
N LEU A 111 -2.73 -7.04 2.47
CA LEU A 111 -2.01 -8.24 2.02
C LEU A 111 -2.71 -9.53 2.47
N ALA A 112 -3.20 -9.58 3.71
CA ALA A 112 -3.93 -10.75 4.24
C ALA A 112 -5.23 -11.02 3.48
N GLN A 113 -5.90 -9.99 2.96
CA GLN A 113 -7.11 -10.13 2.15
C GLN A 113 -6.85 -10.69 0.74
N ARG A 114 -5.62 -10.60 0.24
CA ARG A 114 -5.24 -11.05 -1.11
C ARG A 114 -4.70 -12.48 -1.17
N ILE A 115 -4.49 -13.14 -0.03
CA ILE A 115 -4.02 -14.53 0.03
C ILE A 115 -5.14 -15.50 0.40
N ALA A 116 -5.13 -16.68 -0.19
CA ALA A 116 -6.10 -17.74 0.11
C ALA A 116 -5.85 -18.37 1.50
N HIS A 117 -4.58 -18.51 1.89
CA HIS A 117 -4.18 -19.17 3.14
C HIS A 117 -3.27 -18.26 3.96
N ILE A 118 -3.66 -17.99 5.20
CA ILE A 118 -2.84 -17.24 6.14
C ILE A 118 -1.68 -18.12 6.62
N PRO A 119 -0.42 -17.62 6.62
CA PRO A 119 0.72 -18.39 7.11
C PRO A 119 0.53 -18.85 8.57
N PRO A 120 0.89 -20.10 8.93
CA PRO A 120 0.74 -20.61 10.30
C PRO A 120 1.36 -19.70 11.36
N ARG A 121 2.51 -19.08 11.05
CA ARG A 121 3.18 -18.12 11.95
C ARG A 121 2.30 -16.92 12.30
N VAL A 122 1.56 -16.38 11.32
CA VAL A 122 0.64 -15.25 11.55
C VAL A 122 -0.51 -15.68 12.45
N VAL A 123 -1.01 -16.92 12.28
CA VAL A 123 -2.03 -17.51 13.15
C VAL A 123 -1.51 -17.69 14.59
N THR A 124 -0.27 -18.18 14.75
CA THR A 124 0.38 -18.29 16.08
C THR A 124 0.51 -16.92 16.74
N LEU A 125 0.95 -15.89 16.02
CA LEU A 125 1.08 -14.52 16.54
C LEU A 125 -0.27 -13.97 17.00
N TYR A 126 -1.33 -14.22 16.24
CA TYR A 126 -2.71 -13.86 16.60
C TYR A 126 -3.22 -14.63 17.83
N ASN A 127 -2.89 -15.92 17.95
CA ASN A 127 -3.34 -16.73 19.09
C ASN A 127 -2.64 -16.37 20.39
N ASN A 128 -1.36 -16.01 20.31
CA ASN A 128 -0.57 -15.61 21.48
C ASN A 128 -0.90 -14.20 21.98
N ASN A 129 -1.48 -13.34 21.13
CA ASN A 129 -1.83 -11.97 21.48
C ASN A 129 -3.24 -11.65 21.00
N LYS A 130 -4.23 -11.72 21.90
CA LYS A 130 -5.62 -11.36 21.58
C LYS A 130 -5.88 -9.84 21.66
N THR A 131 -4.95 -9.09 22.23
CA THR A 131 -4.97 -7.62 22.30
C THR A 131 -4.17 -7.00 21.14
N ARG A 132 -4.23 -5.67 21.00
CA ARG A 132 -3.49 -4.91 19.97
C ARG A 132 -2.00 -5.29 20.00
N PRO A 133 -1.43 -5.82 18.90
CA PRO A 133 -0.03 -6.23 18.88
C PRO A 133 0.92 -5.03 18.87
N PRO A 134 2.18 -5.19 19.31
CA PRO A 134 3.22 -4.20 19.08
C PRO A 134 3.52 -4.00 17.58
N SER A 135 3.99 -2.81 17.17
CA SER A 135 4.34 -2.52 15.77
C SER A 135 5.38 -3.48 15.18
N SER A 136 6.31 -3.98 16.00
CA SER A 136 7.30 -4.98 15.57
C SER A 136 6.65 -6.31 15.14
N VAL A 137 5.58 -6.71 15.83
CA VAL A 137 4.79 -7.90 15.47
C VAL A 137 4.02 -7.66 14.18
N VAL A 138 3.46 -6.46 13.98
CA VAL A 138 2.78 -6.11 12.72
C VAL A 138 3.76 -6.12 11.55
N LEU A 139 4.99 -5.61 11.73
CA LEU A 139 6.05 -5.69 10.73
C LEU A 139 6.44 -7.14 10.41
N GLU A 140 6.55 -8.02 11.42
CA GLU A 140 6.76 -9.46 11.17
C GLU A 140 5.61 -10.04 10.33
N ILE A 141 4.36 -9.69 10.66
CA ILE A 141 3.19 -10.14 9.91
C ILE A 141 3.27 -9.67 8.44
N ILE A 142 3.54 -8.39 8.19
CA ILE A 142 3.71 -7.85 6.83
C ILE A 142 4.80 -8.64 6.08
N ALA A 143 5.95 -8.86 6.70
CA ALA A 143 7.06 -9.58 6.08
C ALA A 143 6.71 -11.05 5.80
N ARG A 144 5.83 -11.68 6.57
CA ARG A 144 5.35 -13.05 6.31
C ARG A 144 4.32 -13.07 5.20
N LEU A 145 3.39 -12.12 5.18
CA LEU A 145 2.36 -12.00 4.16
C LEU A 145 2.96 -11.65 2.80
N ALA A 146 3.94 -10.73 2.75
CA ALA A 146 4.62 -10.34 1.52
C ALA A 146 5.33 -11.51 0.83
N ARG A 147 5.82 -12.49 1.59
CA ARG A 147 6.46 -13.71 1.07
C ARG A 147 5.48 -14.73 0.49
N CYS A 148 4.17 -14.53 0.67
CA CYS A 148 3.16 -15.36 0.00
C CYS A 148 2.99 -15.00 -1.48
N PHE A 149 3.57 -13.88 -1.92
CA PHE A 149 3.52 -13.41 -3.30
C PHE A 149 4.91 -13.53 -3.94
N GLN A 150 4.97 -13.65 -5.27
CA GLN A 150 6.23 -13.56 -6.01
C GLN A 150 6.83 -12.15 -5.94
N GLN A 151 5.96 -11.15 -5.92
CA GLN A 151 6.34 -9.75 -5.82
C GLN A 151 5.27 -9.01 -5.03
N THR A 152 5.68 -8.12 -4.13
CA THR A 152 4.77 -7.30 -3.32
C THR A 152 5.10 -5.83 -3.51
N TYR A 153 4.07 -5.04 -3.83
CA TYR A 153 4.19 -3.60 -3.93
C TYR A 153 3.49 -2.91 -2.76
N ILE A 154 4.17 -1.91 -2.20
CA ILE A 154 3.64 -1.06 -1.14
C ILE A 154 3.76 0.39 -1.59
N VAL A 155 2.62 1.09 -1.67
CA VAL A 155 2.57 2.51 -2.05
C VAL A 155 2.29 3.35 -0.82
N LEU A 156 3.22 4.25 -0.47
CA LEU A 156 3.07 5.21 0.62
C LEU A 156 3.10 6.62 0.05
N ASP A 157 2.06 7.41 0.33
CA ASP A 157 1.99 8.83 -0.07
C ASP A 157 2.03 9.72 1.16
N ALA A 158 2.68 10.88 1.01
CA ALA A 158 2.80 11.90 2.06
C ALA A 158 3.46 11.39 3.35
N LEU A 159 4.53 10.59 3.23
CA LEU A 159 5.27 10.03 4.38
C LEU A 159 5.88 11.10 5.30
N ASP A 160 6.02 12.33 4.80
CA ASP A 160 6.49 13.51 5.53
C ASP A 160 5.41 14.18 6.40
N GLU A 161 4.15 13.74 6.30
CA GLU A 161 3.01 14.25 7.10
C GLU A 161 2.83 13.58 8.47
#